data_AF-A0A0B6XB86-F1
#
_entry.id   AF-A0A0B6XB86-F1
#
_cell.length_a   1.000
_cell.length_b   1.000
_cell.length_c   1.000
_cell.angle_alpha   90.00
_cell.angle_beta   90.00
_cell.angle_gamma   90.00
#
_symmetry.space_group_name_H-M   'P 1'
#
loop_
_entity.id
_entity.type
_entity.pdbx_description
1 polymer ?
#
loop_
_entity_poly.entity_id
_entity_poly.type
_entity_poly.pdbx_seq_one_letter_code
_entity_poly.pdbx_strand_id
1 'polypeptide(L)'
;MTYKNFVLFNDIKEIINSKEYNSDITCNNNIINYIHKNKITKNIKDEIYYKVSLNGDIYIIEFNEEDTIDEAVILLEGIFGYPLTYKNRNNKKYEVIKNSKNPKWFFESNYSQPVHTDEGHEKKQPSILALYCKTISKIGGNNIFVDTKSIYNFLLNKYGYKV
;
A
#
# COMPACT_ATOMS: atom_id res chain seq x y z
N MET A 1 -16.73 24.56 2.97
CA MET A 1 -15.71 25.26 2.16
C MET A 1 -15.55 24.48 0.86
N THR A 2 -15.99 25.03 -0.26
CA THR A 2 -16.06 24.32 -1.54
C THR A 2 -14.71 24.44 -2.25
N TYR A 3 -13.89 23.39 -2.25
CA TYR A 3 -12.56 23.32 -2.87
C TYR A 3 -12.54 23.51 -4.41
N LYS A 4 -13.69 23.86 -5.03
CA LYS A 4 -13.90 23.90 -6.49
C LYS A 4 -13.07 24.94 -7.25
N ASN A 5 -12.47 25.92 -6.58
CA ASN A 5 -11.81 27.06 -7.24
C ASN A 5 -10.28 27.10 -7.07
N PHE A 6 -9.65 26.06 -6.53
CA PHE A 6 -8.19 25.97 -6.58
C PHE A 6 -7.78 25.35 -7.91
N VAL A 7 -7.15 26.16 -8.78
CA VAL A 7 -6.60 25.74 -10.09
C VAL A 7 -5.78 24.45 -9.97
N LEU A 8 -4.95 24.37 -8.93
CA LEU A 8 -4.16 23.17 -8.58
C LEU A 8 -4.99 21.89 -8.46
N PHE A 9 -6.22 21.95 -7.95
CA PHE A 9 -7.06 20.77 -7.74
C PHE A 9 -7.67 20.26 -9.05
N ASN A 10 -7.96 21.15 -10.01
CA ASN A 10 -8.46 20.77 -11.32
C ASN A 10 -7.35 20.17 -12.19
N ASP A 11 -6.15 20.76 -12.15
CA ASP A 11 -4.99 20.24 -12.89
C ASP A 11 -4.60 18.84 -12.40
N ILE A 12 -4.54 18.64 -11.07
CA ILE A 12 -4.29 17.31 -10.47
C ILE A 12 -5.38 16.32 -10.90
N LYS A 13 -6.64 16.75 -10.93
CA LYS A 13 -7.75 15.87 -11.34
C LYS A 13 -7.67 15.49 -12.82
N GLU A 14 -7.27 16.41 -13.71
CA GLU A 14 -7.04 16.07 -15.12
C GLU A 14 -5.88 15.08 -15.26
N ILE A 15 -4.78 15.29 -14.55
CA ILE A 15 -3.61 14.41 -14.58
C ILE A 15 -3.98 13.01 -14.07
N ILE A 16 -4.60 12.87 -12.89
CA ILE A 16 -4.94 11.56 -12.30
C ILE A 16 -5.92 10.76 -13.18
N ASN A 17 -6.82 11.45 -13.89
CA ASN A 17 -7.80 10.81 -14.77
C ASN A 17 -7.33 10.65 -16.21
N SER A 18 -6.07 11.02 -16.53
CA SER A 18 -5.53 10.81 -17.86
C SER A 18 -5.30 9.32 -18.11
N LYS A 19 -5.34 8.92 -19.39
CA LYS A 19 -5.01 7.53 -19.79
C LYS A 19 -3.55 7.18 -19.50
N GLU A 20 -2.71 8.20 -19.37
CA GLU A 20 -1.25 8.08 -19.22
C GLU A 20 -0.82 7.96 -17.76
N TYR A 21 -1.64 8.38 -16.79
CA TYR A 21 -1.33 8.38 -15.36
C TYR A 21 -0.97 6.99 -14.79
N ASN A 22 -1.34 5.92 -15.51
CA ASN A 22 -1.07 4.53 -15.15
C ASN A 22 -0.26 3.77 -16.21
N SER A 23 0.25 4.45 -17.24
CA SER A 23 0.90 3.78 -18.37
C SER A 23 2.42 3.73 -18.28
N ASP A 24 3.03 4.26 -17.21
CA ASP A 24 4.49 4.31 -17.14
C ASP A 24 5.09 2.94 -16.82
N ILE A 25 5.70 2.37 -17.87
CA ILE A 25 6.37 1.06 -17.96
C ILE A 25 7.78 1.08 -17.33
N THR A 26 8.24 2.22 -16.82
CA THR A 26 9.62 2.37 -16.33
C THR A 26 9.71 2.45 -14.81
N CYS A 27 9.49 1.33 -14.13
CA CYS A 27 9.83 1.22 -12.70
C CYS A 27 11.04 0.31 -12.51
N ASN A 28 12.23 0.82 -12.87
CA ASN A 28 13.46 0.31 -12.26
C ASN A 28 13.55 0.91 -10.84
N ASN A 29 12.63 0.45 -9.97
CA ASN A 29 12.49 0.97 -8.62
C ASN A 29 13.44 0.20 -7.72
N ASN A 30 14.57 0.83 -7.38
CA ASN A 30 15.57 0.29 -6.44
C ASN A 30 14.99 -0.05 -5.05
N ILE A 31 13.77 0.44 -4.75
CA ILE A 31 13.05 0.18 -3.51
C ILE A 31 12.23 -1.13 -3.53
N ILE A 32 11.96 -1.72 -4.71
CA ILE A 32 11.18 -2.96 -4.82
C ILE A 32 12.13 -4.14 -4.82
N ASN A 33 11.98 -5.01 -3.82
CA ASN A 33 12.75 -6.22 -3.64
C ASN A 33 11.85 -7.44 -3.87
N TYR A 34 12.31 -8.40 -4.67
CA TYR A 34 11.60 -9.65 -4.94
C TYR A 34 12.27 -10.82 -4.22
N ILE A 35 11.48 -11.63 -3.51
CA ILE A 35 12.01 -12.80 -2.81
C ILE A 35 10.98 -13.91 -2.74
N HIS A 36 11.43 -15.16 -2.94
CA HIS A 36 10.60 -16.33 -2.71
C HIS A 36 10.58 -16.70 -1.23
N LYS A 37 9.42 -17.10 -0.66
CA LYS A 37 9.26 -17.37 0.78
C LYS A 37 10.32 -18.32 1.35
N ASN A 38 10.68 -19.35 0.58
CA ASN A 38 11.64 -20.39 0.99
C ASN A 38 13.07 -19.87 1.17
N LYS A 39 13.38 -18.68 0.66
CA LYS A 39 14.69 -18.02 0.86
C LYS A 39 14.73 -17.15 2.11
N ILE A 40 13.60 -16.96 2.80
CA ILE A 40 13.50 -16.10 3.98
C ILE A 40 13.98 -16.85 5.22
N THR A 41 15.29 -16.79 5.45
CA THR A 41 15.93 -17.24 6.69
C THR A 41 15.75 -16.19 7.80
N LYS A 42 16.17 -16.53 9.04
CA LYS A 42 16.14 -15.58 10.16
C LYS A 42 16.84 -14.25 9.85
N ASN A 43 18.06 -14.30 9.31
CA ASN A 43 18.83 -13.08 8.99
C ASN A 43 18.11 -12.23 7.92
N ILE A 44 17.46 -12.89 6.96
CA ILE A 44 16.68 -12.22 5.92
C ILE A 44 15.42 -11.57 6.49
N LYS A 45 14.78 -12.16 7.52
CA LYS A 45 13.66 -11.51 8.21
C LYS A 45 14.08 -10.19 8.83
N ASP A 46 15.22 -10.17 9.52
CA ASP A 46 15.76 -8.95 10.13
C ASP A 46 16.08 -7.90 9.04
N GLU A 47 16.69 -8.31 7.93
CA GLU A 47 16.94 -7.43 6.79
C GLU A 47 15.66 -6.81 6.21
N ILE A 48 14.63 -7.64 5.97
CA ILE A 48 13.32 -7.18 5.48
C ILE A 48 12.73 -6.16 6.45
N TYR A 49 12.76 -6.45 7.76
CA TYR A 49 12.26 -5.54 8.78
C TYR A 49 12.93 -4.17 8.69
N TYR A 50 14.27 -4.13 8.64
CA TYR A 50 15.01 -2.86 8.59
C TYR A 50 14.74 -2.08 7.30
N LYS A 51 14.81 -2.74 6.14
CA LYS A 51 14.58 -2.09 4.85
C LYS A 51 13.17 -1.52 4.72
N VAL A 52 12.15 -2.30 5.09
CA VAL A 52 10.76 -1.84 5.03
C VAL A 52 10.52 -0.72 6.06
N SER A 53 10.90 -0.94 7.32
CA SER A 53 10.52 -0.04 8.42
C SER A 53 11.31 1.27 8.43
N LEU A 54 12.56 1.27 7.96
CA LEU A 54 13.45 2.45 8.04
C LEU A 54 13.65 3.12 6.68
N ASN A 55 13.71 2.36 5.59
CA ASN A 55 14.01 2.90 4.26
C ASN A 55 12.75 3.08 3.40
N GLY A 56 11.63 2.46 3.78
CA GLY A 56 10.41 2.47 2.98
C GLY A 56 10.47 1.53 1.78
N ASP A 57 11.36 0.53 1.81
CA ASP A 57 11.44 -0.48 0.77
C ASP A 57 10.13 -1.29 0.68
N ILE A 58 9.81 -1.75 -0.52
CA ILE A 58 8.68 -2.62 -0.81
C ILE A 58 9.22 -4.03 -1.04
N TYR A 59 8.67 -5.02 -0.37
CA TYR A 59 8.98 -6.43 -0.60
C TYR A 59 7.81 -7.15 -1.27
N ILE A 60 8.08 -7.76 -2.41
CA ILE A 60 7.19 -8.71 -3.07
C ILE A 60 7.65 -10.11 -2.71
N ILE A 61 6.89 -10.74 -1.82
CA ILE A 61 7.16 -12.10 -1.35
C ILE A 61 6.32 -13.08 -2.16
N GLU A 62 6.98 -13.96 -2.91
CA GLU A 62 6.34 -15.01 -3.67
C GLU A 62 6.11 -16.24 -2.80
N PHE A 63 4.90 -16.77 -2.85
CA PHE A 63 4.47 -17.99 -2.19
C PHE A 63 4.19 -19.07 -3.24
N ASN A 64 4.28 -20.33 -2.84
CA ASN A 64 3.85 -21.45 -3.67
C ASN A 64 2.31 -21.50 -3.76
N GLU A 65 1.77 -22.20 -4.77
CA GLU A 65 0.32 -22.31 -4.96
C GLU A 65 -0.39 -23.04 -3.80
N GLU A 66 0.29 -24.01 -3.17
CA GLU A 66 -0.23 -24.76 -2.03
C GLU A 66 -0.19 -23.98 -0.71
N ASP A 67 0.47 -22.82 -0.68
CA ASP A 67 0.63 -22.05 0.54
C ASP A 67 -0.68 -21.38 0.96
N THR A 68 -0.89 -21.37 2.26
CA THR A 68 -2.06 -20.79 2.88
C THR A 68 -1.82 -19.34 3.30
N ILE A 69 -2.90 -18.58 3.42
CA ILE A 69 -2.84 -17.22 4.00
C ILE A 69 -2.32 -17.24 5.44
N ASP A 70 -2.59 -18.32 6.20
CA ASP A 70 -2.12 -18.45 7.57
C ASP A 70 -0.58 -18.57 7.64
N GLU A 71 0.04 -19.27 6.68
CA GLU A 71 1.50 -19.30 6.56
C GLU A 71 2.07 -17.92 6.21
N ALA A 72 1.40 -17.15 5.34
CA ALA A 72 1.79 -15.79 5.05
C ALA A 72 1.71 -14.90 6.32
N VAL A 73 0.64 -15.04 7.10
CA VAL A 73 0.48 -14.32 8.37
C VAL A 73 1.57 -14.72 9.37
N ILE A 74 1.87 -16.01 9.53
CA ILE A 74 2.94 -16.48 10.44
C ILE A 74 4.30 -15.93 10.01
N LEU A 75 4.60 -15.91 8.70
CA LEU A 75 5.83 -15.36 8.18
C LEU A 75 5.93 -13.86 8.52
N LEU A 76 4.88 -13.09 8.23
CA LEU A 76 4.83 -11.65 8.47
C LEU A 76 4.89 -11.32 9.97
N GLU A 77 4.21 -12.09 10.83
CA GLU A 77 4.32 -11.96 12.28
C GLU A 77 5.75 -12.16 12.76
N GLY A 78 6.47 -13.10 12.14
CA GLY A 78 7.88 -13.34 12.42
C GLY A 78 8.85 -12.25 11.91
N ILE A 79 8.40 -11.31 11.08
CA ILE A 79 9.21 -10.20 10.55
C ILE A 79 8.82 -8.89 11.25
N PHE A 80 7.52 -8.59 11.33
CA PHE A 80 6.99 -7.28 11.72
C PHE A 80 6.28 -7.29 13.08
N GLY A 81 6.11 -8.46 13.70
CA GLY A 81 5.32 -8.62 14.91
C GLY A 81 3.82 -8.77 14.65
N TYR A 82 3.04 -8.74 15.73
CA TYR A 82 1.61 -9.03 15.66
C TYR A 82 0.81 -7.95 14.90
N PRO A 83 -0.19 -8.35 14.09
CA PRO A 83 -1.05 -7.41 13.37
C PRO A 83 -1.92 -6.59 14.32
N LEU A 84 -2.31 -5.40 13.87
CA LEU A 84 -3.33 -4.60 14.52
C LEU A 84 -4.71 -5.20 14.24
N THR A 85 -5.35 -5.79 15.25
CA THR A 85 -6.64 -6.50 15.09
C THR A 85 -7.86 -5.74 15.60
N TYR A 86 -7.66 -4.59 16.26
CA TYR A 86 -8.67 -3.89 17.06
C TYR A 86 -9.87 -3.34 16.28
N LYS A 87 -9.81 -3.33 14.94
CA LYS A 87 -10.91 -2.93 14.04
C LYS A 87 -11.40 -4.06 13.14
N ASN A 88 -10.72 -5.20 13.15
CA ASN A 88 -11.12 -6.31 12.31
C ASN A 88 -12.36 -6.97 12.89
N ARG A 89 -13.31 -7.34 12.02
CA ARG A 89 -14.53 -8.02 12.46
C ARG A 89 -14.14 -9.31 13.16
N ASN A 90 -14.61 -9.48 14.41
CA ASN A 90 -14.27 -10.61 15.27
C ASN A 90 -12.78 -10.71 15.62
N ASN A 91 -12.04 -9.59 15.67
CA ASN A 91 -10.61 -9.54 16.00
C ASN A 91 -9.74 -10.43 15.10
N LYS A 92 -10.12 -10.57 13.83
CA LYS A 92 -9.37 -11.37 12.85
C LYS A 92 -7.97 -10.78 12.63
N LYS A 93 -7.01 -11.63 12.24
CA LYS A 93 -5.64 -11.22 11.93
C LYS A 93 -5.51 -10.43 10.62
N TYR A 94 -6.49 -10.56 9.73
CA TYR A 94 -6.54 -9.89 8.43
C TYR A 94 -7.99 -9.64 8.02
N GLU A 95 -8.18 -8.69 7.10
CA GLU A 95 -9.46 -8.43 6.44
C GLU A 95 -9.41 -8.90 4.99
N VAL A 96 -10.57 -9.31 4.47
CA VAL A 96 -10.68 -9.77 3.07
C VAL A 96 -11.33 -8.66 2.26
N ILE A 97 -10.52 -8.05 1.40
CA ILE A 97 -11.00 -7.06 0.43
C ILE A 97 -11.50 -7.81 -0.80
N LYS A 98 -12.79 -7.63 -1.11
CA LYS A 98 -13.42 -8.18 -2.30
C LYS A 98 -14.38 -7.17 -2.87
N ASN A 99 -14.45 -7.13 -4.20
CA ASN A 99 -15.46 -6.36 -4.90
C ASN A 99 -16.86 -6.91 -4.60
N SER A 100 -17.81 -6.03 -4.28
CA SER A 100 -19.23 -6.32 -4.09
C SER A 100 -20.05 -5.59 -5.16
N LYS A 101 -21.10 -6.24 -5.67
CA LYS A 101 -22.06 -5.59 -6.60
C LYS A 101 -22.74 -4.37 -5.96
N ASN A 102 -22.96 -4.42 -4.65
CA ASN A 102 -23.54 -3.33 -3.85
C ASN A 102 -22.59 -3.07 -2.67
N PRO A 103 -21.52 -2.30 -2.87
CA PRO A 103 -20.53 -2.05 -1.83
C PRO A 103 -21.16 -1.22 -0.70
N LYS A 104 -21.02 -1.68 0.55
CA LYS A 104 -21.38 -0.87 1.71
C LYS A 104 -20.26 0.10 2.07
N TRP A 105 -19.03 -0.25 1.71
CA TRP A 105 -17.83 0.53 1.96
C TRP A 105 -17.08 0.79 0.67
N PHE A 106 -16.37 1.91 0.60
CA PHE A 106 -15.64 2.32 -0.60
C PHE A 106 -14.59 1.26 -1.03
N PHE A 107 -13.95 0.60 -0.06
CA PHE A 107 -12.98 -0.45 -0.30
C PHE A 107 -13.58 -1.75 -0.89
N GLU A 108 -14.90 -1.92 -0.81
CA GLU A 108 -15.61 -3.04 -1.45
C GLU A 108 -16.01 -2.72 -2.90
N SER A 109 -15.75 -1.50 -3.38
CA SER A 109 -16.10 -1.10 -4.75
C SER A 109 -15.04 -1.51 -5.77
N ASN A 110 -15.41 -1.52 -7.05
CA ASN A 110 -14.49 -1.71 -8.18
C ASN A 110 -13.91 -0.40 -8.73
N TYR A 111 -14.17 0.71 -8.05
CA TYR A 111 -13.66 2.02 -8.47
C TYR A 111 -12.25 2.24 -7.93
N SER A 112 -11.52 3.15 -8.58
CA SER A 112 -10.24 3.61 -8.06
C SER A 112 -10.44 4.30 -6.71
N GLN A 113 -9.54 3.99 -5.77
CA GLN A 113 -9.50 4.69 -4.49
C GLN A 113 -8.65 5.96 -4.63
N PRO A 114 -9.07 7.08 -4.01
CA PRO A 114 -8.22 8.26 -3.94
C PRO A 114 -6.96 7.92 -3.15
N VAL A 115 -5.90 8.71 -3.36
CA VAL A 115 -4.67 8.59 -2.56
C VAL A 115 -5.02 8.79 -1.09
N HIS A 116 -4.62 7.83 -0.26
CA HIS A 116 -4.85 7.84 1.19
C HIS A 116 -3.75 7.06 1.91
N THR A 117 -3.76 7.13 3.24
CA THR A 117 -3.06 6.21 4.12
C THR A 117 -4.09 5.38 4.89
N ASP A 118 -3.74 4.13 5.18
CA ASP A 118 -4.60 3.24 5.95
C ASP A 118 -4.74 3.76 7.38
N GLU A 119 -5.97 3.84 7.87
CA GLU A 119 -6.31 4.32 9.22
C GLU A 119 -5.77 5.72 9.56
N GLY A 120 -5.53 6.59 8.58
CA GLY A 120 -5.00 7.95 8.81
C GLY A 120 -5.87 8.85 9.73
N HIS A 121 -7.11 8.45 9.99
CA HIS A 121 -8.05 9.10 10.91
C HIS A 121 -7.95 8.61 12.36
N GLU A 122 -7.22 7.53 12.62
CA GLU A 122 -7.10 6.89 13.93
C GLU A 122 -5.91 7.42 14.73
N LYS A 123 -5.98 7.27 16.06
CA LYS A 123 -4.86 7.61 16.97
C LYS A 123 -3.67 6.67 16.81
N LYS A 124 -3.93 5.41 16.46
CA LYS A 124 -2.91 4.38 16.27
C LYS A 124 -2.98 3.89 14.83
N GLN A 125 -2.06 4.37 14.02
CA GLN A 125 -1.97 4.06 12.60
C GLN A 125 -1.02 2.86 12.40
N PRO A 126 -1.26 2.02 11.37
CA PRO A 126 -0.30 0.99 11.00
C PRO A 126 0.99 1.66 10.48
N SER A 127 2.13 1.17 10.96
CA SER A 127 3.44 1.57 10.41
C SER A 127 3.81 0.78 9.16
N ILE A 128 3.19 -0.39 8.97
CA ILE A 128 3.47 -1.33 7.88
C ILE A 128 2.13 -1.87 7.38
N LEU A 129 1.98 -1.92 6.06
CA LEU A 129 0.85 -2.53 5.38
C LEU A 129 1.32 -3.79 4.63
N ALA A 130 0.58 -4.88 4.76
CA ALA A 130 0.81 -6.10 4.00
C ALA A 130 -0.43 -6.44 3.17
N LEU A 131 -0.24 -6.67 1.88
CA LEU A 131 -1.29 -7.02 0.93
C LEU A 131 -1.05 -8.43 0.40
N TYR A 132 -2.06 -9.29 0.48
CA TYR A 132 -2.01 -10.66 -0.05
C TYR A 132 -2.90 -10.79 -1.29
N CYS A 133 -2.30 -11.08 -2.44
CA CYS A 133 -3.04 -11.31 -3.68
C CYS A 133 -3.55 -12.74 -3.76
N LYS A 134 -4.82 -12.97 -3.41
CA LYS A 134 -5.46 -14.29 -3.56
C LYS A 134 -5.86 -14.61 -5.00
N THR A 135 -6.18 -13.59 -5.79
CA THR A 135 -6.65 -13.77 -7.17
C THR A 135 -6.19 -12.58 -8.00
N ILE A 136 -5.38 -12.86 -9.02
CA ILE A 136 -4.81 -11.83 -9.89
C ILE A 136 -5.93 -11.28 -10.79
N SER A 137 -6.01 -9.96 -10.90
CA SER A 137 -6.92 -9.32 -11.85
C SER A 137 -6.42 -9.49 -13.28
N LYS A 138 -7.32 -9.76 -14.22
CA LYS A 138 -6.98 -9.78 -15.66
C LYS A 138 -6.73 -8.39 -16.24
N ILE A 139 -7.37 -7.36 -15.67
CA ILE A 139 -7.30 -5.97 -16.13
C ILE A 139 -7.37 -5.05 -14.90
N GLY A 140 -6.41 -4.12 -14.78
CA GLY A 140 -6.34 -3.19 -13.66
C GLY A 140 -6.01 -3.87 -12.32
N GLY A 141 -6.36 -3.21 -11.21
CA GLY A 141 -6.02 -3.69 -9.86
C GLY A 141 -4.60 -3.37 -9.42
N ASN A 142 -3.93 -2.44 -10.11
CA ASN A 142 -2.61 -1.95 -9.74
C ASN A 142 -2.70 -1.14 -8.44
N ASN A 143 -1.72 -1.34 -7.56
CA ASN A 143 -1.50 -0.45 -6.42
C ASN A 143 -0.49 0.62 -6.83
N ILE A 144 -0.82 1.88 -6.53
CA ILE A 144 0.03 3.04 -6.81
C ILE A 144 0.52 3.53 -5.45
N PHE A 145 1.83 3.56 -5.28
CA PHE A 145 2.46 4.10 -4.07
C PHE A 145 3.04 5.47 -4.38
N VAL A 146 2.92 6.37 -3.43
CA VAL A 146 3.37 7.76 -3.57
C VAL A 146 4.46 8.02 -2.54
N ASP A 147 5.64 8.45 -2.98
CA ASP A 147 6.73 8.86 -2.09
C ASP A 147 6.42 10.22 -1.45
N THR A 148 5.82 10.17 -0.28
CA THR A 148 5.41 11.35 0.49
C THR A 148 6.60 12.18 0.95
N LYS A 149 7.78 11.58 1.16
CA LYS A 149 9.00 12.30 1.54
C LYS A 149 9.50 13.16 0.38
N SER A 150 9.53 12.61 -0.82
CA SER A 150 9.89 13.38 -2.03
C SER A 150 8.90 14.52 -2.29
N ILE A 151 7.59 14.28 -2.12
CA ILE A 151 6.58 15.34 -2.22
C ILE A 151 6.81 16.42 -1.17
N TYR A 152 7.00 16.03 0.10
CA TYR A 152 7.22 16.98 1.19
C TYR A 152 8.46 17.85 0.94
N ASN A 153 9.58 17.23 0.54
CA ASN A 153 10.81 17.95 0.20
C ASN A 153 10.61 18.91 -0.97
N PHE A 154 9.89 18.49 -2.01
CA PHE A 154 9.55 19.36 -3.13
C PHE A 154 8.74 20.58 -2.68
N LEU A 155 7.70 20.38 -1.86
CA LEU A 155 6.87 21.45 -1.34
C LEU A 155 7.70 22.41 -0.47
N LEU A 156 8.52 21.89 0.43
CA LEU A 156 9.39 22.67 1.30
C LEU A 156 10.39 23.50 0.48
N ASN A 157 11.00 22.90 -0.54
CA ASN A 157 11.93 23.61 -1.44
C ASN A 157 11.24 24.70 -2.25
N LYS A 158 10.00 24.47 -2.69
CA LYS A 158 9.25 25.40 -3.54
C LYS A 158 8.61 26.55 -2.75
N TYR A 159 8.10 26.26 -1.55
CA TYR A 159 7.27 27.19 -0.78
C TYR A 159 7.88 27.61 0.58
N GLY A 160 9.03 27.05 0.96
CA GLY A 160 9.68 27.27 2.25
C GLY A 160 8.89 26.67 3.42
N TYR A 161 9.18 27.09 4.65
CA TYR A 161 8.52 26.62 5.88
C TYR A 161 7.04 27.01 6.03
N LYS A 162 6.38 27.46 4.96
CA LYS A 162 4.94 27.75 4.93
C LYS A 162 4.10 26.50 4.61
N VAL A 163 4.76 25.35 4.46
CA VAL A 163 4.18 24.01 4.24
C VAL A 163 3.98 23.29 5.55
#